data_AF-A0A9P6HM02-F1
#
_entry.id   AF-A0A9P6HM02-F1
#
_cell.length_a   1.000
_cell.length_b   1.000
_cell.length_c   1.000
_cell.angle_alpha   90.00
_cell.angle_beta   90.00
_cell.angle_gamma   90.00
#
_symmetry.space_group_name_H-M   'P 1'
#
loop_
_entity.id
_entity.type
_entity.pdbx_description
1 polymer ?
#
loop_
_entity_poly.entity_id
_entity_poly.type
_entity_poly.pdbx_seq_one_letter_code
_entity_poly.pdbx_strand_id
1 'polypeptide(L)'
;MGARNPRKIFRGRPKIFFYNKDEPHYGFTNFSPHSVVYEAKLYPTSEHLFQSFKFIHKPALMEYIRTCDPRPRVAFAEARRFADEVHSNWKHDNIRAMDMVLFHKFTQHETLKRELLATGDAELIENSDKDSFWGCGADGKGRNELGKALMRLRQQLRARERCERDRTRGVQDPRRRGRRNSEAKVYPTHAPAPPTLLRFPPSPPVTPGDTTAGETRPRKVLRRNSRARPKIFFYDKNEPHYGFTNFSPHPVKYRGKMYPTSEHIYQSLKFVHRPKLMEHIRTCDPRPRVAFKEARKFAHEIDPNWKYSRVTSMYSALINKFDQHDDLRRELIDTGDAELIQASHRDYFWGCGSDGTGENKLGECLMRIRKLFREQERL
;
A
#
# COMPACT_ATOMS: atom_id res chain seq x y z
N MET A 1 -59.92 -6.51 17.10
CA MET A 1 -59.01 -6.95 16.02
C MET A 1 -58.49 -5.73 15.27
N GLY A 2 -57.18 -5.67 14.98
CA GLY A 2 -56.62 -4.70 14.02
C GLY A 2 -55.61 -3.68 14.58
N ALA A 3 -54.58 -4.12 15.31
CA ALA A 3 -53.42 -3.27 15.59
C ALA A 3 -52.64 -3.02 14.29
N ARG A 4 -52.63 -1.76 13.81
CA ARG A 4 -51.83 -1.33 12.66
C ARG A 4 -50.34 -1.44 12.99
N ASN A 5 -49.65 -2.33 12.27
CA ASN A 5 -48.21 -2.49 12.28
C ASN A 5 -47.54 -1.23 11.67
N PRO A 6 -46.68 -0.49 12.38
CA PRO A 6 -45.99 0.66 11.79
C PRO A 6 -44.95 0.15 10.79
N ARG A 7 -45.22 0.37 9.50
CA ARG A 7 -44.26 0.10 8.42
C ARG A 7 -42.97 0.87 8.71
N LYS A 8 -41.89 0.15 9.01
CA LYS A 8 -40.52 0.71 8.97
C LYS A 8 -40.30 1.25 7.56
N ILE A 9 -40.33 2.58 7.42
CA ILE A 9 -39.90 3.25 6.20
C ILE A 9 -38.39 3.04 6.11
N PHE A 10 -37.96 2.11 5.26
CA PHE A 10 -36.56 2.00 4.86
C PHE A 10 -36.22 3.23 4.00
N ARG A 11 -35.87 4.35 4.63
CA ARG A 11 -35.21 5.44 3.93
C ARG A 11 -33.83 4.91 3.52
N GLY A 12 -33.60 4.75 2.22
CA GLY A 12 -32.30 4.36 1.68
C GLY A 12 -31.19 5.29 2.18
N ARG A 13 -29.94 4.82 2.16
CA ARG A 13 -28.80 5.67 2.53
C ARG A 13 -28.79 6.92 1.65
N PRO A 14 -28.60 8.13 2.22
CA PRO A 14 -28.52 9.35 1.42
C PRO A 14 -27.36 9.25 0.42
N LYS A 15 -27.54 9.80 -0.78
CA LYS A 15 -26.52 9.77 -1.84
C LYS A 15 -25.95 11.17 -2.04
N ILE A 16 -24.63 11.27 -2.15
CA ILE A 16 -23.92 12.52 -2.49
C ILE A 16 -23.17 12.26 -3.79
N PHE A 17 -23.50 13.07 -4.79
CA PHE A 17 -22.83 13.06 -6.09
C PHE A 17 -21.75 14.14 -6.09
N PHE A 18 -20.60 13.84 -6.68
CA PHE A 18 -19.51 14.79 -6.83
C PHE A 18 -18.80 14.56 -8.17
N TYR A 19 -18.53 15.62 -8.93
CA TYR A 19 -17.75 15.56 -10.17
C TYR A 19 -17.34 16.94 -10.69
N ASN A 20 -18.30 17.87 -10.78
CA ASN A 20 -18.08 19.16 -11.43
C ASN A 20 -17.32 20.15 -10.54
N LYS A 21 -16.45 20.96 -11.16
CA LYS A 21 -15.59 21.92 -10.46
C LYS A 21 -16.34 23.03 -9.71
N ASP A 22 -17.55 23.34 -10.16
CA ASP A 22 -18.38 24.41 -9.64
C ASP A 22 -19.45 23.89 -8.65
N GLU A 23 -19.42 22.59 -8.34
CA GLU A 23 -20.34 21.93 -7.41
C GLU A 23 -19.67 21.61 -6.06
N PRO A 24 -20.46 21.46 -4.97
CA PRO A 24 -19.96 20.97 -3.69
C PRO A 24 -19.20 19.64 -3.84
N HIS A 25 -18.29 19.39 -2.91
CA HIS A 25 -17.50 18.15 -2.88
C HIS A 25 -16.59 17.92 -4.10
N TYR A 26 -16.36 18.92 -4.97
CA TYR A 26 -15.35 18.81 -6.02
C TYR A 26 -13.97 18.42 -5.47
N GLY A 27 -13.67 18.83 -4.24
CA GLY A 27 -12.49 18.42 -3.48
C GLY A 27 -12.27 16.90 -3.44
N PHE A 28 -13.33 16.10 -3.55
CA PHE A 28 -13.26 14.64 -3.52
C PHE A 28 -12.75 14.00 -4.81
N THR A 29 -12.81 14.72 -5.93
CA THR A 29 -12.23 14.27 -7.20
C THR A 29 -10.71 14.26 -7.14
N ASN A 30 -10.04 13.43 -7.94
CA ASN A 30 -8.57 13.46 -8.02
C ASN A 30 -8.04 14.70 -8.75
N PHE A 31 -8.91 15.36 -9.51
CA PHE A 31 -8.64 16.52 -10.35
C PHE A 31 -8.76 17.86 -9.61
N SER A 32 -9.18 17.86 -8.34
CA SER A 32 -9.22 19.09 -7.56
C SER A 32 -7.81 19.61 -7.23
N PRO A 33 -7.63 20.95 -7.14
CA PRO A 33 -6.31 21.59 -6.99
C PRO A 33 -5.79 21.52 -5.55
N HIS A 34 -5.68 20.30 -5.03
CA HIS A 34 -5.15 20.00 -3.71
C HIS A 34 -3.84 19.25 -3.87
N SER A 35 -2.74 19.94 -3.56
CA SER A 35 -1.40 19.37 -3.67
C SER A 35 -1.21 18.25 -2.65
N VAL A 36 -0.33 17.30 -2.99
CA VAL A 36 -0.06 16.14 -2.14
C VAL A 36 1.44 16.00 -1.96
N VAL A 37 1.91 16.03 -0.72
CA VAL A 37 3.29 15.69 -0.38
C VAL A 37 3.40 14.18 -0.20
N TYR A 38 4.27 13.57 -0.98
CA TYR A 38 4.56 12.15 -0.94
C TYR A 38 6.06 11.93 -1.16
N GLU A 39 6.70 11.15 -0.30
CA GLU A 39 8.15 10.87 -0.41
C GLU A 39 9.02 12.15 -0.44
N ALA A 40 8.64 13.16 0.35
CA ALA A 40 9.24 14.51 0.35
C ALA A 40 9.14 15.29 -0.98
N LYS A 41 8.35 14.80 -1.94
CA LYS A 41 8.05 15.48 -3.20
C LYS A 41 6.63 16.04 -3.18
N LEU A 42 6.47 17.25 -3.71
CA LEU A 42 5.16 17.88 -3.89
C LEU A 42 4.59 17.46 -5.25
N TYR A 43 3.38 16.90 -5.23
CA TYR A 43 2.58 16.63 -6.41
C TYR A 43 1.51 17.72 -6.53
N PRO A 44 1.30 18.34 -7.71
CA PRO A 44 0.33 19.42 -7.88
C PRO A 44 -1.11 19.01 -7.51
N THR A 45 -1.48 17.76 -7.80
CA THR A 45 -2.77 17.18 -7.40
C THR A 45 -2.63 15.70 -7.06
N SER A 46 -3.67 15.13 -6.45
CA SER A 46 -3.84 13.68 -6.30
C SER A 46 -3.74 12.91 -7.62
N GLU A 47 -4.20 13.49 -8.73
CA GLU A 47 -4.09 12.88 -10.06
C GLU A 47 -2.63 12.66 -10.46
N HIS A 48 -1.74 13.63 -10.22
CA HIS A 48 -0.32 13.48 -10.53
C HIS A 48 0.31 12.31 -9.76
N LEU A 49 -0.01 12.20 -8.47
CA LEU A 49 0.50 11.11 -7.63
C LEU A 49 -0.08 9.76 -8.07
N PHE A 50 -1.37 9.72 -8.41
CA PHE A 50 -2.00 8.49 -8.88
C PHE A 50 -1.43 8.02 -10.22
N GLN A 51 -1.26 8.94 -11.16
CA GLN A 51 -0.70 8.64 -12.48
C GLN A 51 0.77 8.23 -12.40
N SER A 52 1.56 8.83 -11.50
CA SER A 52 2.96 8.43 -11.33
C SER A 52 3.10 6.99 -10.84
N PHE A 53 2.18 6.48 -10.01
CA PHE A 53 2.20 5.09 -9.57
C PHE A 53 2.07 4.04 -10.68
N LYS A 54 1.59 4.42 -11.88
CA LYS A 54 1.63 3.54 -13.05
C LYS A 54 3.06 3.22 -13.51
N PHE A 55 4.00 4.08 -13.17
CA PHE A 55 5.41 4.02 -13.59
C PHE A 55 6.33 3.76 -12.41
N ILE A 56 5.84 3.10 -11.36
CA ILE A 56 6.56 2.73 -10.12
C ILE A 56 7.91 2.02 -10.31
N HIS A 57 8.18 1.49 -11.49
CA HIS A 57 9.42 0.79 -11.87
C HIS A 57 10.33 1.66 -12.75
N LYS A 58 9.90 2.88 -13.10
CA LYS A 58 10.57 3.87 -13.95
C LYS A 58 10.60 5.23 -13.25
N PRO A 59 11.56 5.47 -12.34
CA PRO A 59 11.60 6.68 -11.52
C PRO A 59 11.63 7.98 -12.33
N ALA A 60 12.29 7.96 -13.49
CA ALA A 60 12.34 9.11 -14.41
C ALA A 60 10.95 9.47 -14.97
N LEU A 61 10.13 8.48 -15.36
CA LEU A 61 8.76 8.72 -15.81
C LEU A 61 7.86 9.18 -14.67
N MET A 62 8.06 8.67 -13.45
CA MET A 62 7.31 9.18 -12.30
C MET A 62 7.60 10.65 -12.03
N GLU A 63 8.88 11.02 -12.09
CA GLU A 63 9.30 12.39 -11.91
C GLU A 63 8.75 13.27 -13.03
N TYR A 64 8.80 12.80 -14.29
CA TYR A 64 8.19 13.48 -15.43
C TYR A 64 6.68 13.71 -15.22
N ILE A 65 5.91 12.67 -14.87
CA ILE A 65 4.47 12.81 -14.62
C ILE A 65 4.18 13.75 -13.44
N ARG A 66 5.07 13.81 -12.45
CA ARG A 66 4.94 14.74 -11.32
C ARG A 66 5.14 16.20 -11.73
N THR A 67 6.04 16.47 -12.68
CA THR A 67 6.50 17.83 -13.03
C THR A 67 6.06 18.33 -14.39
N CYS A 68 5.41 17.50 -15.22
CA CYS A 68 5.12 17.82 -16.62
C CYS A 68 4.28 19.10 -16.81
N ASP A 69 3.33 19.36 -15.91
CA ASP A 69 2.47 20.56 -15.89
C ASP A 69 1.70 20.56 -14.56
N PRO A 70 1.26 21.71 -14.01
CA PRO A 70 0.43 21.73 -12.80
C PRO A 70 -1.01 21.22 -13.00
N ARG A 71 -1.51 21.15 -14.25
CA ARG A 71 -2.90 20.79 -14.55
C ARG A 71 -3.08 19.26 -14.55
N PRO A 72 -4.03 18.71 -13.78
CA PRO A 72 -4.24 17.26 -13.66
C PRO A 72 -4.59 16.59 -15.00
N ARG A 73 -5.26 17.31 -15.91
CA ARG A 73 -5.57 16.77 -17.25
C ARG A 73 -4.31 16.49 -18.08
N VAL A 74 -3.24 17.25 -17.90
CA VAL A 74 -1.99 17.03 -18.62
C VAL A 74 -1.29 15.78 -18.08
N ALA A 75 -1.17 15.64 -16.74
CA ALA A 75 -0.64 14.41 -16.14
C ALA A 75 -1.42 13.14 -16.56
N PHE A 76 -2.75 13.22 -16.63
CA PHE A 76 -3.59 12.14 -17.16
C PHE A 76 -3.27 11.83 -18.64
N ALA A 77 -3.18 12.86 -19.49
CA ALA A 77 -2.89 12.70 -20.91
C ALA A 77 -1.49 12.13 -21.15
N GLU A 78 -0.47 12.65 -20.46
CA GLU A 78 0.90 12.15 -20.54
C GLU A 78 1.00 10.70 -20.07
N ALA A 79 0.38 10.34 -18.96
CA ALA A 79 0.35 8.95 -18.52
C ALA A 79 -0.36 7.99 -19.50
N ARG A 80 -1.27 8.50 -20.35
CA ARG A 80 -1.86 7.73 -21.45
C ARG A 80 -0.93 7.64 -22.67
N ARG A 81 -0.10 8.64 -22.93
CA ARG A 81 0.92 8.57 -23.99
C ARG A 81 1.95 7.49 -23.68
N PHE A 82 2.28 7.29 -22.41
CA PHE A 82 3.14 6.21 -21.93
C PHE A 82 2.36 4.94 -21.54
N ALA A 83 1.23 4.64 -22.17
CA ALA A 83 0.41 3.48 -21.78
C ALA A 83 1.17 2.14 -21.85
N ASP A 84 2.08 2.00 -22.81
CA ASP A 84 2.90 0.79 -22.99
C ASP A 84 3.93 0.61 -21.87
N GLU A 85 4.23 1.69 -21.14
CA GLU A 85 5.19 1.72 -20.03
C GLU A 85 4.54 1.52 -18.67
N VAL A 86 3.23 1.32 -18.63
CA VAL A 86 2.50 1.05 -17.38
C VAL A 86 2.89 -0.33 -16.86
N HIS A 87 3.24 -0.40 -15.58
CA HIS A 87 3.68 -1.65 -14.97
C HIS A 87 2.60 -2.74 -15.05
N SER A 88 3.00 -3.99 -15.28
CA SER A 88 2.07 -5.08 -15.62
C SER A 88 0.99 -5.38 -14.57
N ASN A 89 1.23 -4.99 -13.32
CA ASN A 89 0.32 -5.26 -12.20
C ASN A 89 -0.68 -4.14 -11.94
N TRP A 90 -0.67 -3.07 -12.75
CA TRP A 90 -1.46 -1.86 -12.48
C TRP A 90 -2.95 -2.14 -12.31
N LYS A 91 -3.52 -3.05 -13.12
CA LYS A 91 -4.95 -3.45 -12.99
C LYS A 91 -5.31 -4.00 -11.61
N HIS A 92 -4.36 -4.63 -10.90
CA HIS A 92 -4.56 -5.17 -9.56
C HIS A 92 -4.20 -4.15 -8.47
N ASP A 93 -3.29 -3.23 -8.76
CA ASP A 93 -2.76 -2.28 -7.77
C ASP A 93 -3.50 -0.93 -7.76
N ASN A 94 -4.27 -0.60 -8.79
CA ASN A 94 -4.90 0.71 -8.98
C ASN A 94 -5.79 1.15 -7.79
N ILE A 95 -6.61 0.26 -7.23
CA ILE A 95 -7.47 0.58 -6.07
C ILE A 95 -6.62 0.91 -4.85
N ARG A 96 -5.54 0.15 -4.62
CA ARG A 96 -4.62 0.38 -3.50
C ARG A 96 -3.84 1.68 -3.66
N ALA A 97 -3.37 1.95 -4.88
CA ALA A 97 -2.75 3.21 -5.24
C ALA A 97 -3.68 4.39 -4.94
N MET A 98 -4.96 4.28 -5.32
CA MET A 98 -5.97 5.30 -5.03
C MET A 98 -6.20 5.47 -3.52
N ASP A 99 -6.35 4.38 -2.76
CA ASP A 99 -6.52 4.45 -1.31
C ASP A 99 -5.36 5.21 -0.65
N MET A 100 -4.13 4.99 -1.12
CA MET A 100 -2.94 5.71 -0.64
C MET A 100 -2.98 7.20 -1.01
N VAL A 101 -3.26 7.52 -2.27
CA VAL A 101 -3.35 8.91 -2.78
C VAL A 101 -4.37 9.70 -1.98
N LEU A 102 -5.57 9.16 -1.80
CA LEU A 102 -6.64 9.81 -1.06
C LEU A 102 -6.29 9.94 0.41
N PHE A 103 -5.67 8.93 1.01
CA PHE A 103 -5.18 9.04 2.39
C PHE A 103 -4.25 10.25 2.55
N HIS A 104 -3.24 10.38 1.69
CA HIS A 104 -2.29 11.49 1.76
C HIS A 104 -2.99 12.84 1.54
N LYS A 105 -3.83 12.94 0.51
CA LYS A 105 -4.61 14.15 0.24
C LYS A 105 -5.45 14.58 1.44
N PHE A 106 -6.33 13.72 1.92
CA PHE A 106 -7.29 14.11 2.96
C PHE A 106 -6.66 14.28 4.33
N THR A 107 -5.50 13.67 4.61
CA THR A 107 -4.79 13.91 5.89
C THR A 107 -3.92 15.15 5.89
N GLN A 108 -3.56 15.67 4.71
CA GLN A 108 -2.82 16.92 4.56
C GLN A 108 -3.74 18.14 4.44
N HIS A 109 -5.01 17.94 4.06
CA HIS A 109 -6.01 18.99 3.90
C HIS A 109 -7.15 18.83 4.91
N GLU A 110 -7.03 19.53 6.05
CA GLU A 110 -8.00 19.43 7.16
C GLU A 110 -9.43 19.82 6.75
N THR A 111 -9.60 20.76 5.82
CA THR A 111 -10.91 21.13 5.27
C THR A 111 -11.56 19.96 4.54
N LEU A 112 -10.83 19.28 3.64
CA LEU A 112 -11.30 18.09 2.95
C LEU A 112 -11.58 16.94 3.91
N LYS A 113 -10.73 16.75 4.92
CA LYS A 113 -10.93 15.74 5.96
C LYS A 113 -12.27 15.93 6.66
N ARG A 114 -12.55 17.16 7.12
CA ARG A 114 -13.79 17.52 7.81
C ARG A 114 -14.99 17.36 6.90
N GLU A 115 -14.88 17.82 5.66
CA GLU A 115 -15.93 17.67 4.65
C GLU A 115 -16.27 16.18 4.43
N LEU A 116 -15.26 15.32 4.25
CA LEU A 116 -15.46 13.87 4.10
C LEU A 116 -16.13 13.25 5.33
N LEU A 117 -15.74 13.65 6.54
CA LEU A 117 -16.36 13.14 7.77
C LEU A 117 -17.82 13.61 7.92
N ALA A 118 -18.10 14.85 7.53
CA ALA A 118 -19.41 15.49 7.58
C ALA A 118 -20.45 14.84 6.65
N THR A 119 -20.00 14.11 5.62
CA THR A 119 -20.91 13.32 4.76
C THR A 119 -21.70 12.23 5.48
N GLY A 120 -21.45 11.99 6.78
CA GLY A 120 -22.23 11.03 7.56
C GLY A 120 -22.12 9.62 6.97
N ASP A 121 -23.23 8.90 6.91
CA ASP A 121 -23.28 7.57 6.30
C ASP A 121 -23.74 7.59 4.84
N ALA A 122 -23.67 8.77 4.19
CA ALA A 122 -24.05 8.92 2.80
C ALA A 122 -23.18 8.04 1.88
N GLU A 123 -23.80 7.49 0.85
CA GLU A 123 -23.11 6.88 -0.27
C GLU A 123 -22.50 7.98 -1.14
N LEU A 124 -21.19 7.91 -1.35
CA LEU A 124 -20.46 8.88 -2.17
C LEU A 124 -20.35 8.32 -3.58
N ILE A 125 -20.76 9.10 -4.58
CA ILE A 125 -20.82 8.69 -5.98
C ILE A 125 -20.06 9.68 -6.84
N GLU A 126 -18.97 9.23 -7.46
CA GLU A 126 -18.30 10.02 -8.49
C GLU A 126 -19.20 10.05 -9.74
N ASN A 127 -19.78 11.20 -10.03
CA ASN A 127 -20.80 11.37 -11.07
C ASN A 127 -20.21 11.57 -12.47
N SER A 128 -19.20 10.78 -12.81
CA SER A 128 -18.59 10.76 -14.12
C SER A 128 -19.44 9.92 -15.07
N ASP A 129 -19.97 10.54 -16.12
CA ASP A 129 -20.71 9.86 -17.20
C ASP A 129 -19.79 9.03 -18.13
N LYS A 130 -18.48 9.31 -18.12
CA LYS A 130 -17.49 8.70 -19.01
C LYS A 130 -16.69 7.55 -18.38
N ASP A 131 -16.51 7.57 -17.05
CA ASP A 131 -15.69 6.58 -16.36
C ASP A 131 -16.57 5.64 -15.53
N SER A 132 -16.81 4.44 -16.06
CA SER A 132 -17.60 3.41 -15.39
C SER A 132 -16.79 2.57 -14.40
N PHE A 133 -15.47 2.76 -14.29
CA PHE A 133 -14.65 2.08 -13.28
C PHE A 133 -14.54 2.93 -12.01
N TRP A 134 -14.07 4.18 -12.14
CA TRP A 134 -13.93 5.07 -10.99
C TRP A 134 -15.25 5.72 -10.58
N GLY A 135 -16.10 6.07 -11.57
CA GLY A 135 -17.39 6.69 -11.37
C GLY A 135 -18.59 5.81 -11.70
N CYS A 136 -19.76 6.45 -11.80
CA CYS A 136 -21.04 5.79 -12.06
C CYS A 136 -21.31 5.48 -13.54
N GLY A 137 -20.54 6.03 -14.48
CA GLY A 137 -20.76 5.85 -15.92
C GLY A 137 -22.11 6.41 -16.42
N ALA A 138 -22.31 6.36 -17.73
CA ALA A 138 -23.48 6.94 -18.40
C ALA A 138 -24.81 6.33 -17.97
N ASP A 139 -24.83 5.05 -17.57
CA ASP A 139 -26.04 4.34 -17.13
C ASP A 139 -26.24 4.36 -15.60
N GLY A 140 -25.33 5.00 -14.86
CA GLY A 140 -25.33 5.04 -13.40
C GLY A 140 -24.96 3.72 -12.72
N LYS A 141 -24.55 2.68 -13.46
CA LYS A 141 -24.23 1.34 -12.95
C LYS A 141 -22.72 1.04 -12.91
N GLY A 142 -21.90 2.05 -13.14
CA GLY A 142 -20.46 2.01 -12.98
C GLY A 142 -20.04 1.57 -11.58
N ARG A 143 -18.81 1.07 -11.48
CA ARG A 143 -18.27 0.48 -10.25
C ARG A 143 -18.09 1.50 -9.13
N ASN A 144 -18.03 2.80 -9.43
CA ASN A 144 -17.88 3.86 -8.43
C ASN A 144 -16.73 3.57 -7.43
N GLU A 145 -15.58 3.09 -7.94
CA GLU A 145 -14.44 2.72 -7.08
C GLU A 145 -13.86 3.94 -6.33
N LEU A 146 -13.99 5.15 -6.87
CA LEU A 146 -13.52 6.37 -6.20
C LEU A 146 -14.39 6.69 -4.98
N GLY A 147 -15.71 6.67 -5.17
CA GLY A 147 -16.68 6.82 -4.08
C GLY A 147 -16.48 5.77 -2.99
N LYS A 148 -16.26 4.51 -3.38
CA LYS A 148 -15.92 3.41 -2.45
C LYS A 148 -14.60 3.67 -1.69
N ALA A 149 -13.57 4.16 -2.37
CA ALA A 149 -12.28 4.49 -1.75
C ALA A 149 -12.42 5.61 -0.70
N LEU A 150 -13.17 6.67 -1.02
CA LEU A 150 -13.49 7.75 -0.08
C LEU A 150 -14.29 7.24 1.12
N MET A 151 -15.28 6.35 0.91
CA MET A 151 -16.03 5.74 2.01
C MET A 151 -15.15 4.85 2.90
N ARG A 152 -14.21 4.08 2.31
CA ARG A 152 -13.20 3.33 3.09
C ARG A 152 -12.37 4.30 3.92
N LEU A 153 -11.82 5.36 3.31
CA LEU A 153 -11.03 6.38 3.99
C LEU A 153 -11.80 7.07 5.12
N ARG A 154 -13.07 7.44 4.90
CA ARG A 154 -13.97 8.01 5.90
C ARG A 154 -14.07 7.10 7.14
N GLN A 155 -14.22 5.79 6.94
CA GLN A 155 -14.25 4.84 8.06
C GLN A 155 -12.89 4.74 8.78
N GLN A 156 -11.78 4.80 8.04
CA GLN A 156 -10.43 4.82 8.63
C GLN A 156 -10.23 6.06 9.50
N LEU A 157 -10.61 7.25 9.02
CA LEU A 157 -10.46 8.51 9.76
C LEU A 157 -11.34 8.53 11.01
N ARG A 158 -12.59 8.07 10.92
CA ARG A 158 -13.48 7.94 12.10
C ARG A 158 -12.89 7.03 13.17
N ALA A 159 -12.32 5.89 12.76
CA ALA A 159 -11.69 4.96 13.69
C ALA A 159 -10.51 5.61 14.42
N ARG A 160 -9.71 6.42 13.70
CA ARG A 160 -8.59 7.17 14.30
C ARG A 160 -9.07 8.22 15.29
N GLU A 161 -10.07 9.03 14.95
CA GLU A 161 -10.61 10.05 15.86
C GLU A 161 -11.28 9.45 17.11
N ARG A 162 -11.88 8.26 17.00
CA ARG A 162 -12.34 7.52 18.19
C ARG A 162 -11.16 7.11 19.08
N CYS A 163 -10.15 6.47 18.49
CA CYS A 163 -8.95 6.05 19.24
C CYS A 163 -8.24 7.23 19.90
N GLU A 164 -8.14 8.38 19.23
CA GLU A 164 -7.55 9.60 19.78
C GLU A 164 -8.37 10.18 20.94
N ARG A 165 -9.70 10.22 20.81
CA ARG A 165 -10.60 10.65 21.91
C ARG A 165 -10.57 9.72 23.11
N ASP A 166 -10.49 8.41 22.88
CA ASP A 166 -10.40 7.42 23.97
C ASP A 166 -9.07 7.55 24.71
N ARG A 167 -7.98 7.88 24.01
CA ARG A 167 -6.68 8.19 24.62
C ARG A 167 -6.72 9.46 25.47
N THR A 168 -7.39 10.53 25.03
CA THR A 168 -7.47 11.79 25.81
C THR A 168 -8.41 11.68 27.01
N ARG A 169 -9.53 10.94 26.90
CA ARG A 169 -10.42 10.65 28.03
C ARG A 169 -9.75 9.80 29.12
N GLY A 170 -8.93 8.83 28.73
CA GLY A 170 -8.14 8.02 29.69
C GLY A 170 -7.09 8.81 30.50
N VAL A 171 -6.76 10.03 30.08
CA VAL A 171 -5.84 10.94 30.79
C VAL A 171 -6.58 11.85 31.79
N GLN A 172 -7.90 12.05 31.63
CA GLN A 172 -8.71 12.99 32.43
C GLN A 172 -9.50 12.33 33.58
N ASP A 173 -9.47 11.01 33.74
CA ASP A 173 -10.08 10.32 34.90
C ASP A 173 -9.08 10.26 36.08
N PRO A 174 -9.23 11.07 37.15
CA PRO A 174 -8.31 11.09 38.27
C PRO A 174 -8.43 9.84 39.16
N ARG A 175 -9.51 9.05 39.03
CA ARG A 175 -9.80 7.92 39.92
C ARG A 175 -9.03 6.65 39.56
N ARG A 176 -8.26 6.65 38.46
CA ARG A 176 -7.37 5.55 38.05
C ARG A 176 -5.89 5.77 38.39
N ARG A 177 -5.52 6.82 39.13
CA ARG A 177 -4.15 7.03 39.61
C ARG A 177 -3.87 6.26 40.89
N GLY A 178 -3.75 4.95 40.77
CA GLY A 178 -3.06 4.09 41.74
C GLY A 178 -1.78 3.53 41.12
N ARG A 179 -0.62 4.06 41.52
CA ARG A 179 0.77 3.62 41.23
C ARG A 179 1.32 3.83 39.80
N ARG A 180 2.02 4.96 39.60
CA ARG A 180 3.50 5.07 39.49
C ARG A 180 3.93 6.47 39.04
N ASN A 181 5.14 6.80 39.47
CA ASN A 181 5.78 8.11 39.58
C ASN A 181 6.03 8.89 38.28
N SER A 182 5.97 10.23 38.47
CA SER A 182 6.74 11.34 37.88
C SER A 182 7.28 11.22 36.45
N GLU A 183 6.68 12.00 35.55
CA GLU A 183 7.35 13.04 34.74
C GLU A 183 6.30 13.68 33.81
N ALA A 184 5.96 14.94 34.06
CA ALA A 184 5.07 15.70 33.20
C ALA A 184 5.81 16.03 31.90
N LYS A 185 5.36 15.44 30.80
CA LYS A 185 5.96 15.63 29.48
C LYS A 185 5.10 16.56 28.63
N VAL A 186 5.57 17.79 28.47
CA VAL A 186 5.17 18.70 27.41
C VAL A 186 5.65 18.09 26.09
N TYR A 187 4.75 17.88 25.12
CA TYR A 187 5.11 17.46 23.77
C TYR A 187 4.58 18.46 22.74
N PRO A 188 5.40 18.86 21.76
CA PRO A 188 4.98 19.76 20.70
C PRO A 188 4.01 19.06 19.74
N THR A 189 3.03 19.84 19.28
CA THR A 189 2.05 19.50 18.24
C THR A 189 2.75 19.29 16.90
N HIS A 190 2.96 18.04 16.49
CA HIS A 190 3.26 17.70 15.10
C HIS A 190 2.24 16.70 14.57
N ALA A 191 1.68 17.01 13.39
CA ALA A 191 0.74 16.17 12.67
C ALA A 191 1.35 14.76 12.41
N PRO A 192 0.58 13.67 12.59
CA PRO A 192 1.11 12.31 12.46
C PRO A 192 1.34 11.93 10.99
N ALA A 193 2.48 11.27 10.73
CA ALA A 193 2.94 10.88 9.40
C ALA A 193 2.06 9.80 8.73
N PRO A 194 1.93 9.83 7.39
CA PRO A 194 1.16 8.88 6.60
C PRO A 194 1.79 7.47 6.54
N PRO A 195 1.04 6.41 6.14
CA PRO A 195 1.60 5.11 5.83
C PRO A 195 2.55 5.22 4.61
N THR A 196 3.85 5.31 4.88
CA THR A 196 4.91 5.55 3.88
C THR A 196 5.25 4.29 3.09
N LEU A 197 4.82 4.13 1.84
CA LEU A 197 5.35 3.06 0.99
C LEU A 197 5.40 3.54 -0.45
N LEU A 198 6.54 4.07 -0.92
CA LEU A 198 7.35 3.62 -2.09
C LEU A 198 8.57 4.53 -2.25
N ARG A 199 9.71 4.14 -1.67
CA ARG A 199 10.97 4.89 -1.77
C ARG A 199 11.83 4.37 -2.90
N PHE A 200 12.27 5.29 -3.76
CA PHE A 200 13.21 5.03 -4.86
C PHE A 200 14.66 5.10 -4.40
N PRO A 201 15.56 4.29 -4.99
CA PRO A 201 17.00 4.54 -4.93
C PRO A 201 17.35 5.79 -5.78
N PRO A 202 18.44 6.51 -5.45
CA PRO A 202 18.91 7.66 -6.24
C PRO A 202 19.40 7.20 -7.62
N SER A 203 19.11 8.01 -8.65
CA SER A 203 19.62 7.79 -10.01
C SER A 203 21.14 7.97 -10.08
N PRO A 204 21.87 7.17 -10.87
CA PRO A 204 23.27 7.43 -11.18
C PRO A 204 23.42 8.65 -12.10
N PRO A 205 24.59 9.32 -12.11
CA PRO A 205 24.84 10.47 -12.97
C PRO A 205 24.87 10.06 -14.45
N VAL A 206 24.27 10.91 -15.29
CA VAL A 206 24.23 10.78 -16.75
C VAL A 206 25.57 11.25 -17.33
N THR A 207 26.27 10.36 -18.04
CA THR A 207 27.35 10.75 -18.97
C THR A 207 26.79 10.80 -20.40
N PRO A 208 27.15 11.81 -21.21
CA PRO A 208 26.80 11.84 -22.63
C PRO A 208 27.50 10.68 -23.36
N GLY A 209 26.73 10.01 -24.22
CA GLY A 209 27.13 8.77 -24.87
C GLY A 209 28.06 8.94 -26.06
N ASP A 210 28.43 7.77 -26.61
CA ASP A 210 28.90 7.64 -27.97
C ASP A 210 28.06 6.58 -28.70
N THR A 211 27.68 6.92 -29.92
CA THR A 211 26.64 6.26 -30.70
C THR A 211 27.30 5.37 -31.74
N THR A 212 26.97 4.08 -31.80
CA THR A 212 27.06 3.32 -33.06
C THR A 212 25.92 2.32 -33.17
N ALA A 213 25.21 2.43 -34.30
CA ALA A 213 24.07 1.62 -34.69
C ALA A 213 24.53 0.27 -35.25
N GLY A 214 23.78 -0.79 -34.95
CA GLY A 214 23.91 -2.11 -35.56
C GLY A 214 22.55 -2.80 -35.64
N GLU A 215 21.98 -2.83 -36.84
CA GLU A 215 20.75 -3.55 -37.17
C GLU A 215 20.92 -5.07 -36.99
N THR A 216 19.89 -5.79 -36.51
CA THR A 216 19.55 -7.13 -37.05
C THR A 216 18.12 -7.59 -36.67
N ARG A 217 17.57 -8.39 -37.60
CA ARG A 217 16.18 -8.79 -37.88
C ARG A 217 15.42 -9.60 -36.80
N PRO A 218 14.07 -9.69 -36.88
CA PRO A 218 13.24 -10.33 -35.85
C PRO A 218 13.29 -11.86 -35.90
N ARG A 219 13.50 -12.50 -34.74
CA ARG A 219 13.39 -13.95 -34.57
C ARG A 219 11.94 -14.38 -34.33
N LYS A 220 11.51 -15.37 -35.12
CA LYS A 220 10.23 -16.09 -35.04
C LYS A 220 9.92 -16.56 -33.60
N VAL A 221 8.73 -16.21 -33.12
CA VAL A 221 8.17 -16.71 -31.86
C VAL A 221 7.73 -18.16 -32.05
N LEU A 222 8.52 -19.11 -31.55
CA LEU A 222 8.08 -20.51 -31.41
C LEU A 222 7.07 -20.60 -30.26
N ARG A 223 5.84 -21.08 -30.55
CA ARG A 223 4.85 -21.50 -29.55
C ARG A 223 5.49 -22.54 -28.63
N ARG A 224 5.65 -22.23 -27.35
CA ARG A 224 6.21 -23.15 -26.36
C ARG A 224 5.07 -23.92 -25.68
N ASN A 225 5.13 -25.25 -25.80
CA ASN A 225 4.26 -26.22 -25.14
C ASN A 225 4.13 -25.96 -23.62
N SER A 226 2.92 -26.14 -23.10
CA SER A 226 2.54 -25.97 -21.69
C SER A 226 3.08 -27.09 -20.79
N ARG A 227 4.40 -27.11 -20.55
CA ARG A 227 4.96 -27.86 -19.40
C ARG A 227 4.55 -27.13 -18.12
N ALA A 228 4.01 -27.87 -17.15
CA ALA A 228 3.72 -27.34 -15.82
C ALA A 228 4.98 -26.66 -15.24
N ARG A 229 4.80 -25.50 -14.61
CA ARG A 229 5.92 -24.76 -14.01
C ARG A 229 6.54 -25.61 -12.89
N PRO A 230 7.88 -25.69 -12.79
CA PRO A 230 8.53 -26.38 -11.68
C PRO A 230 8.13 -25.71 -10.35
N LYS A 231 8.00 -26.48 -9.27
CA LYS A 231 7.64 -25.96 -7.94
C LYS A 231 8.87 -25.99 -7.03
N ILE A 232 9.13 -24.90 -6.32
CA ILE A 232 10.17 -24.79 -5.29
C ILE A 232 9.49 -24.52 -3.96
N PHE A 233 9.68 -25.44 -3.01
CA PHE A 233 9.17 -25.31 -1.65
C PHE A 233 10.27 -24.71 -0.76
N PHE A 234 9.89 -23.78 0.11
CA PHE A 234 10.82 -23.17 1.06
C PHE A 234 10.12 -22.93 2.41
N TYR A 235 10.76 -23.34 3.51
CA TYR A 235 10.25 -23.10 4.87
C TYR A 235 11.28 -23.37 5.97
N ASP A 236 11.94 -24.54 5.95
CA ASP A 236 12.83 -24.97 7.02
C ASP A 236 14.18 -24.23 6.96
N LYS A 237 14.76 -23.94 8.13
CA LYS A 237 16.04 -23.23 8.26
C LYS A 237 17.25 -24.05 7.79
N ASN A 238 17.10 -25.37 7.69
CA ASN A 238 18.13 -26.29 7.26
C ASN A 238 17.98 -26.70 5.78
N GLU A 239 16.96 -26.17 5.10
CA GLU A 239 16.69 -26.44 3.69
C GLU A 239 17.15 -25.29 2.78
N PRO A 240 17.43 -25.55 1.49
CA PRO A 240 17.69 -24.51 0.50
C PRO A 240 16.59 -23.45 0.49
N HIS A 241 16.92 -22.25 0.03
CA HIS A 241 15.97 -21.14 -0.09
C HIS A 241 15.33 -20.71 1.24
N TYR A 242 15.88 -21.07 2.41
CA TYR A 242 15.43 -20.50 3.68
C TYR A 242 15.53 -18.96 3.68
N GLY A 243 16.51 -18.44 2.93
CA GLY A 243 16.68 -17.03 2.58
C GLY A 243 15.45 -16.40 1.92
N PHE A 244 14.44 -17.16 1.50
CA PHE A 244 13.19 -16.60 0.96
C PHE A 244 12.15 -16.28 2.03
N THR A 245 12.29 -16.88 3.21
CA THR A 245 11.39 -16.59 4.33
C THR A 245 11.63 -15.17 4.87
N ASN A 246 10.57 -14.54 5.37
CA ASN A 246 10.67 -13.32 6.16
C ASN A 246 11.35 -13.55 7.54
N PHE A 247 11.53 -14.82 7.94
CA PHE A 247 12.19 -15.23 9.18
C PHE A 247 13.71 -15.37 9.05
N SER A 248 14.27 -15.49 7.85
CA SER A 248 15.72 -15.60 7.71
C SER A 248 16.46 -14.36 8.29
N PRO A 249 17.66 -14.57 8.90
CA PRO A 249 18.41 -13.54 9.64
C PRO A 249 19.17 -12.59 8.71
N HIS A 250 18.45 -11.85 7.87
CA HIS A 250 19.02 -10.86 6.95
C HIS A 250 18.61 -9.46 7.42
N PRO A 251 19.53 -8.67 8.00
CA PRO A 251 19.23 -7.31 8.44
C PRO A 251 18.80 -6.42 7.27
N VAL A 252 17.82 -5.56 7.50
CA VAL A 252 17.25 -4.71 6.46
C VAL A 252 17.20 -3.27 6.96
N LYS A 253 17.79 -2.34 6.20
CA LYS A 253 17.57 -0.90 6.41
C LYS A 253 16.21 -0.54 5.83
N TYR A 254 15.27 -0.14 6.67
CA TYR A 254 13.93 0.25 6.26
C TYR A 254 13.54 1.57 6.90
N ARG A 255 13.20 2.56 6.07
CA ARG A 255 12.89 3.95 6.48
C ARG A 255 13.93 4.55 7.42
N GLY A 256 15.22 4.37 7.09
CA GLY A 256 16.35 4.92 7.84
C GLY A 256 16.71 4.16 9.12
N LYS A 257 15.97 3.11 9.49
CA LYS A 257 16.27 2.28 10.66
C LYS A 257 16.69 0.88 10.26
N MET A 258 17.61 0.29 11.02
CA MET A 258 17.98 -1.12 10.86
C MET A 258 16.97 -2.02 11.56
N TYR A 259 16.52 -3.05 10.85
CA TYR A 259 15.68 -4.12 11.37
C TYR A 259 16.45 -5.44 11.30
N PRO A 260 16.39 -6.30 12.33
CA PRO A 260 17.10 -7.57 12.32
C PRO A 260 16.65 -8.51 11.19
N THR A 261 15.36 -8.50 10.85
CA THR A 261 14.78 -9.30 9.75
C THR A 261 13.57 -8.60 9.11
N SER A 262 13.14 -9.07 7.94
CA SER A 262 11.85 -8.64 7.34
C SER A 262 10.65 -8.94 8.24
N GLU A 263 10.70 -9.97 9.07
CA GLU A 263 9.66 -10.22 10.08
C GLU A 263 9.55 -9.09 11.09
N HIS A 264 10.66 -8.47 11.52
CA HIS A 264 10.60 -7.30 12.41
C HIS A 264 9.91 -6.11 11.74
N ILE A 265 10.21 -5.88 10.46
CA ILE A 265 9.52 -4.85 9.67
C ILE A 265 8.02 -5.17 9.64
N TYR A 266 7.65 -6.37 9.20
CA TYR A 266 6.26 -6.79 9.05
C TYR A 266 5.46 -6.73 10.36
N GLN A 267 6.04 -7.19 11.46
CA GLN A 267 5.43 -7.13 12.79
C GLN A 267 5.30 -5.69 13.31
N SER A 268 6.31 -4.83 13.11
CA SER A 268 6.22 -3.43 13.53
C SER A 268 5.15 -2.66 12.75
N LEU A 269 4.96 -2.96 11.46
CA LEU A 269 3.98 -2.29 10.60
C LEU A 269 2.51 -2.61 10.96
N LYS A 270 2.26 -3.59 11.83
CA LYS A 270 0.92 -3.78 12.44
C LYS A 270 0.50 -2.61 13.33
N PHE A 271 1.47 -1.80 13.78
CA PHE A 271 1.30 -0.79 14.82
C PHE A 271 1.67 0.61 14.33
N VAL A 272 1.43 0.92 13.05
CA VAL A 272 1.77 2.23 12.43
C VAL A 272 1.24 3.45 13.21
N HIS A 273 0.16 3.29 13.98
CA HIS A 273 -0.46 4.31 14.81
C HIS A 273 0.05 4.33 16.28
N ARG A 274 1.11 3.55 16.57
CA ARG A 274 1.78 3.39 17.87
C ARG A 274 3.31 3.37 17.70
N PRO A 275 3.97 4.51 17.46
CA PRO A 275 5.41 4.55 17.16
C PRO A 275 6.31 3.90 18.22
N LYS A 276 5.95 4.02 19.51
CA LYS A 276 6.69 3.36 20.60
C LYS A 276 6.64 1.84 20.52
N LEU A 277 5.50 1.28 20.12
CA LEU A 277 5.34 -0.16 19.97
C LEU A 277 6.04 -0.67 18.71
N MET A 278 6.03 0.11 17.62
CA MET A 278 6.85 -0.19 16.44
C MET A 278 8.34 -0.27 16.80
N GLU A 279 8.82 0.71 17.57
CA GLU A 279 10.21 0.76 18.01
C GLU A 279 10.52 -0.41 18.94
N HIS A 280 9.66 -0.69 19.91
CA HIS A 280 9.77 -1.86 20.79
C HIS A 280 9.91 -3.17 20.00
N ILE A 281 9.02 -3.41 19.03
CA ILE A 281 9.08 -4.62 18.19
C ILE A 281 10.34 -4.65 17.32
N ARG A 282 10.83 -3.49 16.85
CA ARG A 282 12.07 -3.41 16.08
C ARG A 282 13.28 -3.82 16.93
N THR A 283 13.30 -3.45 18.21
CA THR A 283 14.48 -3.59 19.09
C THR A 283 14.36 -4.69 20.13
N CYS A 284 13.25 -5.42 20.21
CA CYS A 284 12.98 -6.34 21.33
C CYS A 284 13.98 -7.48 21.46
N ASP A 285 14.44 -8.04 20.32
CA ASP A 285 15.38 -9.15 20.23
C ASP A 285 15.73 -9.34 18.73
N PRO A 286 16.92 -9.79 18.33
CA PRO A 286 17.23 -10.01 16.92
C PRO A 286 16.49 -11.20 16.29
N ARG A 287 15.93 -12.12 17.08
CA ARG A 287 15.29 -13.34 16.57
C ARG A 287 13.87 -13.04 16.08
N PRO A 288 13.52 -13.40 14.83
CA PRO A 288 12.22 -13.11 14.22
C PRO A 288 11.03 -13.70 14.99
N ARG A 289 11.24 -14.88 15.61
CA ARG A 289 10.22 -15.57 16.40
C ARG A 289 9.86 -14.80 17.66
N VAL A 290 10.79 -14.04 18.22
CA VAL A 290 10.55 -13.17 19.38
C VAL A 290 9.72 -11.97 18.94
N ALA A 291 10.08 -11.28 17.86
CA ALA A 291 9.26 -10.18 17.31
C ALA A 291 7.82 -10.61 16.99
N PHE A 292 7.62 -11.80 16.40
CA PHE A 292 6.30 -12.39 16.19
C PHE A 292 5.53 -12.57 17.50
N LYS A 293 6.15 -13.18 18.52
CA LYS A 293 5.52 -13.41 19.83
C LYS A 293 5.21 -12.10 20.53
N GLU A 294 6.12 -11.13 20.45
CA GLU A 294 6.00 -9.84 21.09
C GLU A 294 4.83 -9.05 20.50
N ALA A 295 4.74 -8.96 19.17
CA ALA A 295 3.61 -8.35 18.49
C ALA A 295 2.26 -9.00 18.85
N ARG A 296 2.22 -10.32 19.08
CA ARG A 296 1.00 -11.02 19.51
C ARG A 296 0.53 -10.63 20.90
N LYS A 297 1.41 -10.22 21.81
CA LYS A 297 1.00 -9.70 23.14
C LYS A 297 0.12 -8.45 23.00
N PHE A 298 0.34 -7.69 21.93
CA PHE A 298 -0.40 -6.47 21.61
C PHE A 298 -1.43 -6.69 20.50
N ALA A 299 -1.96 -7.91 20.31
CA ALA A 299 -2.90 -8.19 19.24
C ALA A 299 -4.15 -7.27 19.23
N HIS A 300 -4.58 -6.82 20.41
CA HIS A 300 -5.68 -5.88 20.60
C HIS A 300 -5.37 -4.44 20.15
N GLU A 301 -4.09 -4.12 19.91
CA GLU A 301 -3.62 -2.82 19.42
C GLU A 301 -3.23 -2.84 17.93
N ILE A 302 -3.42 -3.95 17.22
CA ILE A 302 -3.16 -4.03 15.78
C ILE A 302 -4.06 -3.02 15.05
N ASP A 303 -3.51 -2.36 14.02
CA ASP A 303 -4.25 -1.41 13.19
C ASP A 303 -5.56 -2.06 12.70
N PRO A 304 -6.73 -1.45 12.93
CA PRO A 304 -8.02 -2.00 12.48
C PRO A 304 -8.08 -2.29 10.97
N ASN A 305 -7.24 -1.63 10.17
CA ASN A 305 -7.15 -1.80 8.72
C ASN A 305 -6.03 -2.75 8.29
N TRP A 306 -5.34 -3.40 9.23
CA TRP A 306 -4.22 -4.30 8.96
C TRP A 306 -4.52 -5.36 7.89
N LYS A 307 -5.76 -5.87 7.88
CA LYS A 307 -6.20 -6.85 6.88
C LYS A 307 -6.03 -6.39 5.43
N TYR A 308 -6.07 -5.08 5.18
CA TYR A 308 -5.92 -4.46 3.86
C TYR A 308 -4.47 -4.10 3.54
N SER A 309 -3.61 -3.88 4.55
CA SER A 309 -2.21 -3.46 4.38
C SER A 309 -1.17 -4.58 4.57
N ARG A 310 -1.57 -5.75 5.09
CA ARG A 310 -0.68 -6.88 5.38
C ARG A 310 0.14 -7.37 4.18
N VAL A 311 -0.49 -7.52 3.01
CA VAL A 311 0.19 -7.96 1.77
C VAL A 311 1.24 -6.95 1.34
N THR A 312 0.87 -5.67 1.30
CA THR A 312 1.79 -4.59 0.93
C THR A 312 2.94 -4.47 1.92
N SER A 313 2.66 -4.56 3.22
CA SER A 313 3.67 -4.49 4.28
C SER A 313 4.70 -5.61 4.16
N MET A 314 4.26 -6.83 3.85
CA MET A 314 5.16 -7.95 3.60
C MET A 314 5.97 -7.76 2.32
N TYR A 315 5.30 -7.39 1.21
CA TYR A 315 5.98 -7.10 -0.06
C TYR A 315 7.07 -6.05 0.14
N SER A 316 6.78 -4.97 0.88
CA SER A 316 7.76 -3.92 1.19
C SER A 316 8.92 -4.40 2.06
N ALA A 317 8.65 -5.26 3.05
CA ALA A 317 9.70 -5.86 3.87
C ALA A 317 10.60 -6.81 3.07
N LEU A 318 10.03 -7.57 2.14
CA LEU A 318 10.76 -8.50 1.28
C LEU A 318 11.53 -7.77 0.19
N ILE A 319 10.91 -6.84 -0.56
CA ILE A 319 11.63 -6.12 -1.61
C ILE A 319 12.84 -5.39 -1.05
N ASN A 320 12.74 -4.72 0.11
CA ASN A 320 13.89 -4.06 0.73
C ASN A 320 14.97 -5.04 1.16
N LYS A 321 14.60 -6.25 1.58
CA LYS A 321 15.55 -7.30 1.92
C LYS A 321 16.30 -7.77 0.69
N PHE A 322 15.60 -8.25 -0.33
CA PHE A 322 16.26 -8.75 -1.53
C PHE A 322 16.96 -7.64 -2.32
N ASP A 323 16.52 -6.39 -2.18
CA ASP A 323 17.21 -5.26 -2.80
C ASP A 323 18.59 -4.99 -2.15
N GLN A 324 18.72 -5.25 -0.84
CA GLN A 324 19.94 -5.03 -0.05
C GLN A 324 20.86 -6.25 0.06
N HIS A 325 20.43 -7.42 -0.41
CA HIS A 325 21.15 -8.69 -0.31
C HIS A 325 21.27 -9.33 -1.69
N ASP A 326 22.37 -9.06 -2.40
CA ASP A 326 22.59 -9.46 -3.79
C ASP A 326 22.62 -10.99 -3.98
N ASP A 327 23.10 -11.72 -2.99
CA ASP A 327 23.07 -13.19 -2.96
C ASP A 327 21.63 -13.71 -3.02
N LEU A 328 20.75 -13.17 -2.17
CA LEU A 328 19.33 -13.52 -2.18
C LEU A 328 18.64 -13.06 -3.46
N ARG A 329 19.01 -11.88 -3.98
CA ARG A 329 18.49 -11.35 -5.24
C ARG A 329 18.77 -12.33 -6.38
N ARG A 330 20.02 -12.75 -6.53
CA ARG A 330 20.45 -13.71 -7.56
C ARG A 330 19.78 -15.05 -7.36
N GLU A 331 19.78 -15.59 -6.14
CA GLU A 331 19.10 -16.85 -5.82
C GLU A 331 17.62 -16.81 -6.22
N LEU A 332 16.93 -15.69 -5.96
CA LEU A 332 15.53 -15.50 -6.36
C LEU A 332 15.37 -15.44 -7.88
N ILE A 333 16.27 -14.76 -8.60
CA ILE A 333 16.26 -14.70 -10.07
C ILE A 333 16.54 -16.07 -10.70
N ASP A 334 17.47 -16.82 -10.13
CA ASP A 334 17.91 -18.14 -10.59
C ASP A 334 16.81 -19.20 -10.49
N THR A 335 15.79 -18.98 -9.66
CA THR A 335 14.61 -19.86 -9.59
C THR A 335 13.81 -19.98 -10.88
N GLY A 336 14.18 -19.28 -11.96
CA GLY A 336 13.55 -19.48 -13.27
C GLY A 336 12.07 -19.09 -13.25
N ASP A 337 11.25 -19.80 -13.99
CA ASP A 337 9.80 -19.62 -13.97
C ASP A 337 9.13 -20.50 -12.92
N ALA A 338 9.88 -20.98 -11.92
CA ALA A 338 9.35 -21.84 -10.89
C ALA A 338 8.27 -21.14 -10.06
N GLU A 339 7.26 -21.89 -9.67
CA GLU A 339 6.30 -21.48 -8.65
C GLU A 339 6.96 -21.62 -7.27
N LEU A 340 7.05 -20.51 -6.54
CA LEU A 340 7.64 -20.47 -5.20
C LEU A 340 6.52 -20.70 -4.17
N ILE A 341 6.68 -21.72 -3.33
CA ILE A 341 5.65 -22.14 -2.37
C ILE A 341 6.22 -22.10 -0.96
N GLN A 342 5.67 -21.23 -0.11
CA GLN A 342 6.02 -21.23 1.30
C GLN A 342 5.37 -22.45 1.98
N ALA A 343 6.19 -23.45 2.33
CA ALA A 343 5.75 -24.74 2.85
C ALA A 343 5.38 -24.72 4.35
N SER A 344 4.72 -23.65 4.80
CA SER A 344 4.24 -23.55 6.17
C SER A 344 3.00 -24.41 6.37
N HIS A 345 3.14 -25.46 7.17
CA HIS A 345 2.04 -26.38 7.50
C HIS A 345 0.93 -25.76 8.39
N ARG A 346 1.16 -24.57 8.96
CA ARG A 346 0.21 -23.89 9.88
C ARG A 346 -0.37 -22.60 9.33
N ASP A 347 0.25 -22.01 8.32
CA ASP A 347 -0.14 -20.69 7.80
C ASP A 347 -0.76 -20.84 6.41
N TYR A 348 -2.09 -20.84 6.37
CA TYR A 348 -2.88 -20.93 5.14
C TYR A 348 -2.99 -19.61 4.38
N PHE A 349 -2.56 -18.49 4.97
CA PHE A 349 -2.62 -17.20 4.26
C PHE A 349 -1.27 -16.91 3.56
N TRP A 350 -0.17 -17.01 4.30
CA TRP A 350 1.15 -16.75 3.73
C TRP A 350 1.74 -17.96 3.02
N GLY A 351 1.46 -19.18 3.53
CA GLY A 351 1.93 -20.43 2.98
C GLY A 351 0.82 -21.32 2.43
N CYS A 352 1.18 -22.57 2.13
CA CYS A 352 0.28 -23.55 1.51
C CYS A 352 -0.57 -24.34 2.50
N GLY A 353 -0.36 -24.22 3.81
CA GLY A 353 -1.05 -25.06 4.81
C GLY A 353 -0.64 -26.54 4.72
N SER A 354 -1.20 -27.38 5.60
CA SER A 354 -0.87 -28.81 5.67
C SER A 354 -1.44 -29.64 4.51
N ASP A 355 -2.50 -29.15 3.86
CA ASP A 355 -3.19 -29.83 2.74
C ASP A 355 -2.86 -29.19 1.37
N GLY A 356 -2.01 -28.17 1.34
CA GLY A 356 -1.63 -27.47 0.12
C GLY A 356 -2.67 -26.46 -0.41
N THR A 357 -3.77 -26.22 0.30
CA THR A 357 -4.87 -25.33 -0.14
C THR A 357 -4.70 -23.86 0.27
N GLY A 358 -3.63 -23.54 1.02
CA GLY A 358 -3.34 -22.18 1.45
C GLY A 358 -3.05 -21.21 0.30
N GLU A 359 -3.30 -19.92 0.54
CA GLU A 359 -3.22 -18.85 -0.46
C GLU A 359 -1.79 -18.57 -0.95
N ASN A 360 -0.75 -19.05 -0.24
CA ASN A 360 0.66 -18.88 -0.63
C ASN A 360 1.05 -17.42 -0.95
N LYS A 361 0.51 -16.43 -0.21
CA LYS A 361 0.77 -15.00 -0.49
C LYS A 361 2.24 -14.60 -0.40
N LEU A 362 3.06 -15.32 0.37
CA LEU A 362 4.48 -15.03 0.45
C LEU A 362 5.19 -15.41 -0.85
N GLY A 363 4.88 -16.60 -1.38
CA GLY A 363 5.35 -17.06 -2.68
C GLY A 363 4.94 -16.11 -3.81
N GLU A 364 3.70 -15.65 -3.82
CA GLU A 364 3.22 -14.62 -4.75
C GLU A 364 4.03 -13.31 -4.67
N CYS A 365 4.32 -12.83 -3.45
CA CYS A 365 5.16 -11.65 -3.26
C CYS A 365 6.56 -11.85 -3.85
N LEU A 366 7.21 -12.99 -3.58
CA LEU A 366 8.55 -13.30 -4.08
C LEU A 366 8.58 -13.43 -5.60
N MET A 367 7.58 -14.08 -6.21
CA MET A 367 7.49 -14.17 -7.67
C MET A 367 7.30 -12.80 -8.33
N ARG A 368 6.54 -11.90 -7.68
CA ARG A 368 6.41 -10.50 -8.12
C ARG A 368 7.73 -9.73 -8.01
N ILE A 369 8.47 -9.92 -6.92
CA ILE A 369 9.79 -9.33 -6.69
C ILE A 369 10.81 -9.87 -7.72
N ARG A 370 10.82 -11.18 -7.97
CA ARG A 370 11.65 -11.84 -8.98
C ARG A 370 11.44 -11.22 -10.36
N LYS A 371 10.17 -11.03 -10.75
CA LYS A 371 9.82 -10.41 -12.02
C LYS A 371 10.40 -9.00 -12.12
N LEU A 372 10.24 -8.20 -11.06
CA LEU A 372 10.79 -6.84 -11.00
C LEU A 372 12.32 -6.82 -11.16
N PHE A 373 13.05 -7.68 -10.46
CA PHE A 373 14.51 -7.68 -10.56
C PHE A 373 15.02 -8.17 -11.93
N ARG A 374 14.36 -9.15 -12.54
CA ARG A 374 14.67 -9.55 -13.93
C ARG A 374 14.47 -8.44 -14.94
N GLU A 375 13.48 -7.59 -14.72
CA GLU A 375 13.23 -6.44 -15.57
C GLU A 375 14.32 -5.37 -15.38
N GLN A 376 14.85 -5.23 -14.16
CA GLN A 376 15.95 -4.32 -13.86
C GLN A 376 17.30 -4.77 -14.43
N GLU A 377 17.60 -6.08 -14.46
CA GLU A 377 18.85 -6.61 -15.04
C GLU A 377 18.90 -6.57 -16.58
N ARG A 378 17.77 -6.29 -17.23
CA ARG A 378 17.66 -6.19 -18.70
C ARG A 378 17.84 -4.77 -19.23
N LEU A 379 17.86 -3.78 -18.34
CA LEU A 379 18.08 -2.35 -18.61
C LEU A 379 19.54 -2.03 -18.30
#